data_AF-A0A844ZYT3-F1
#
_entry.id   AF-A0A844ZYT3-F1
#
_cell.length_a   1.000
_cell.length_b   1.000
_cell.length_c   1.000
_cell.angle_alpha   90.00
_cell.angle_beta   90.00
_cell.angle_gamma   90.00
#
_symmetry.space_group_name_H-M   'P 1'
#
loop_
_entity.id
_entity.type
_entity.pdbx_description
1 polymer ?
#
loop_
_entity_poly.entity_id
_entity_poly.type
_entity_poly.pdbx_seq_one_letter_code
_entity_poly.pdbx_strand_id
1 'polypeptide(L)'
;MIVQAIVILVIIQFVIGLLFAFNVVSGRNDFLQQIYSSINALLEPLLRPIRSILPRTGAIDFSPLVLILVLNALIIILSSV
;
A
#
# COMPACT_ATOMS: atom_id res chain seq x y z
N MET A 1 7.46 16.63 -3.85
CA MET A 1 7.60 16.38 -2.39
C MET A 1 6.44 15.55 -1.84
N ILE A 2 5.17 15.97 -2.00
CA ILE A 2 4.01 15.24 -1.45
C ILE A 2 3.85 13.82 -2.03
N VAL A 3 3.98 13.65 -3.35
CA VAL A 3 3.83 12.32 -3.96
C VAL A 3 4.90 11.33 -3.49
N GLN A 4 6.14 11.80 -3.29
CA GLN A 4 7.20 10.96 -2.72
C GLN A 4 6.87 10.50 -1.30
N ALA A 5 6.25 11.35 -0.48
CA ALA A 5 5.80 10.96 0.86
C ALA A 5 4.69 9.88 0.79
N ILE A 6 3.74 10.01 -0.13
CA ILE A 6 2.69 9.00 -0.36
C ILE A 6 3.33 7.68 -0.79
N VAL A 7 4.26 7.70 -1.75
CA VAL A 7 4.97 6.49 -2.20
C VAL A 7 5.68 5.80 -1.03
N ILE A 8 6.36 6.55 -0.16
CA ILE A 8 7.04 5.98 1.01
C ILE A 8 6.06 5.36 2.00
N LEU A 9 4.90 5.99 2.25
CA LEU A 9 3.85 5.44 3.11
C LEU A 9 3.30 4.12 2.54
N VAL A 10 3.09 4.07 1.22
CA VAL A 10 2.62 2.87 0.52
C VAL A 10 3.67 1.75 0.60
N ILE A 11 4.96 2.07 0.46
CA ILE A 11 6.05 1.10 0.62
C ILE A 11 6.08 0.55 2.05
N ILE A 12 6.01 1.42 3.07
CA ILE A 12 5.99 1.00 4.48
C ILE A 12 4.81 0.06 4.74
N GLN A 13 3.60 0.42 4.27
CA GLN A 13 2.42 -0.43 4.38
C GLN A 13 2.65 -1.80 3.73
N PHE A 14 3.20 -1.83 2.52
CA PHE A 14 3.44 -3.07 1.78
C PHE A 14 4.45 -3.96 2.51
N VAL A 15 5.57 -3.39 2.98
CA VAL A 15 6.58 -4.13 3.75
C VAL A 15 5.97 -4.71 5.02
N ILE A 16 5.21 -3.92 5.79
CA ILE A 16 4.54 -4.42 7.00
C ILE A 16 3.55 -5.54 6.66
N GLY A 17 2.79 -5.40 5.57
CA GLY A 17 1.90 -6.45 5.07
C GLY A 17 2.63 -7.76 4.76
N LEU A 18 3.79 -7.68 4.11
CA LEU A 18 4.64 -8.85 3.85
C LEU A 18 5.18 -9.46 5.15
N LEU A 19 5.61 -8.64 6.11
CA LEU A 19 6.08 -9.13 7.42
C LEU A 19 5.00 -9.92 8.17
N PHE A 20 3.74 -9.48 8.08
CA PHE A 20 2.60 -10.23 8.62
C PHE A 20 2.30 -11.50 7.79
N ALA A 21 2.32 -11.42 6.45
CA ALA A 21 2.04 -12.55 5.56
C ALA A 21 3.04 -13.71 5.76
N PHE A 22 4.31 -13.39 5.96
CA PHE A 22 5.38 -14.38 6.19
C PHE A 22 5.56 -14.76 7.67
N ASN A 23 4.68 -14.32 8.58
CA ASN A 23 4.81 -14.54 10.03
C ASN A 23 6.16 -14.10 10.62
N VAL A 24 6.87 -13.16 9.96
CA VAL A 24 8.13 -12.58 10.46
C VAL A 24 7.84 -11.70 11.67
N VAL A 25 6.73 -10.97 11.60
CA VAL A 25 6.17 -10.22 12.72
C VAL A 25 4.92 -10.95 13.19
N SER A 26 4.89 -11.29 14.47
CA SER A 26 3.70 -11.85 15.09
C SER A 26 2.56 -10.83 15.02
N GLY A 27 1.40 -11.29 14.54
CA GLY A 27 0.16 -10.49 14.50
C GLY A 27 -0.28 -9.97 15.87
N ARG A 28 0.38 -10.36 16.97
CA ARG A 28 0.13 -9.86 18.33
C ARG A 28 0.87 -8.57 18.68
N ASN A 29 1.67 -8.01 17.76
CA ASN A 29 2.30 -6.71 17.98
C ASN A 29 1.30 -5.58 17.72
N ASP A 30 0.59 -5.16 18.78
CA ASP A 30 -0.45 -4.11 18.73
C ASP A 30 0.07 -2.79 18.14
N PHE A 31 1.34 -2.45 18.39
CA PHE A 31 1.97 -1.26 17.82
C PHE A 31 2.05 -1.31 16.28
N LEU A 32 2.51 -2.42 15.72
CA LEU A 32 2.62 -2.59 14.26
C LEU A 32 1.25 -2.72 13.60
N GLN A 33 0.28 -3.36 14.28
CA GLN A 33 -1.11 -3.37 13.84
C GLN A 33 -1.73 -1.97 13.80
N GLN A 34 -1.49 -1.13 14.82
CA GLN A 34 -1.98 0.25 14.83
C GLN A 34 -1.37 1.10 13.73
N ILE A 35 -0.05 1.00 13.51
CA ILE A 35 0.61 1.70 12.40
C ILE A 35 0.06 1.23 11.06
N TYR A 36 -0.02 -0.09 10.85
CA TYR A 36 -0.53 -0.66 9.61
C TYR A 36 -1.96 -0.23 9.33
N SER A 37 -2.85 -0.31 10.32
CA SER A 37 -4.25 0.10 10.18
C SER A 37 -4.42 1.61 9.96
N SER A 38 -3.61 2.44 10.62
CA SER A 38 -3.63 3.89 10.43
C SER A 38 -3.19 4.28 9.02
N ILE A 39 -2.09 3.69 8.54
CA ILE A 39 -1.62 3.92 7.17
C ILE A 39 -2.64 3.38 6.16
N ASN A 40 -3.17 2.18 6.39
CA ASN A 40 -4.18 1.59 5.52
C ASN A 40 -5.45 2.46 5.48
N ALA A 41 -5.90 3.03 6.59
CA ALA A 41 -7.07 3.93 6.61
C ALA A 41 -6.86 5.20 5.76
N LEU A 42 -5.64 5.75 5.75
CA LEU A 42 -5.28 6.88 4.88
C LEU A 42 -5.25 6.50 3.39
N LEU A 43 -4.83 5.26 3.09
CA LEU A 43 -4.69 4.77 1.72
C LEU A 43 -5.94 4.06 1.20
N GLU A 44 -6.89 3.69 2.07
CA GLU A 44 -8.15 2.99 1.77
C GLU A 44 -8.93 3.62 0.60
N PRO A 45 -9.16 4.95 0.51
CA PRO A 45 -9.87 5.53 -0.63
C PRO A 45 -9.16 5.32 -1.97
N LEU A 46 -7.84 5.21 -1.96
CA LEU A 46 -7.01 4.96 -3.16
C LEU A 46 -6.87 3.46 -3.46
N LEU A 47 -6.78 2.63 -2.42
CA LEU A 47 -6.59 1.18 -2.53
C LEU A 47 -7.88 0.43 -2.81
N ARG A 48 -9.04 0.90 -2.32
CA ARG A 48 -10.33 0.21 -2.47
C ARG A 48 -10.74 -0.01 -3.93
N PRO A 49 -10.61 0.96 -4.86
CA PRO A 49 -10.87 0.73 -6.28
C PRO A 49 -9.87 -0.27 -6.90
N ILE A 50 -8.61 -0.23 -6.47
CA ILE A 50 -7.58 -1.13 -6.99
C ILE A 50 -7.85 -2.57 -6.53
N ARG A 51 -8.22 -2.76 -5.25
CA ARG A 51 -8.61 -4.04 -4.66
C ARG A 51 -9.85 -4.65 -5.30
N SER A 52 -10.78 -3.85 -5.84
CA SER A 52 -11.97 -4.39 -6.51
C SER A 52 -11.67 -4.91 -7.92
N ILE A 53 -10.61 -4.41 -8.55
CA ILE A 53 -10.15 -4.83 -9.88
C ILE A 53 -9.19 -6.02 -9.76
N LEU A 54 -8.35 -6.04 -8.72
CA LEU A 54 -7.42 -7.13 -8.49
C LEU A 54 -8.14 -8.41 -8.01
N PRO A 55 -7.73 -9.59 -8.50
CA PRO A 55 -8.17 -10.84 -7.91
C PRO A 55 -7.72 -10.92 -6.45
N ARG A 56 -8.49 -11.59 -5.59
CA ARG A 56 -8.14 -11.75 -4.17
C ARG A 56 -6.87 -12.61 -4.05
N THR A 57 -5.72 -11.96 -3.85
CA THR A 57 -4.39 -12.56 -3.84
C THR A 57 -4.02 -13.29 -2.54
N GLY A 58 -5.00 -13.69 -1.73
CA GLY A 58 -4.79 -14.46 -0.52
C GLY A 58 -4.01 -13.69 0.55
N ALA A 59 -2.87 -14.24 1.00
CA ALA A 59 -2.08 -13.71 2.10
C ALA A 59 -1.28 -12.42 1.77
N ILE A 60 -1.12 -12.09 0.49
CA ILE A 60 -0.31 -10.94 0.04
C ILE A 60 -1.22 -9.94 -0.66
N ASP A 61 -1.24 -8.70 -0.19
CA ASP A 61 -1.95 -7.60 -0.84
C ASP A 61 -1.03 -6.89 -1.84
N PHE A 62 -1.27 -7.06 -3.15
CA PHE A 62 -0.50 -6.40 -4.21
C PHE A 62 -1.03 -5.01 -4.58
N SER A 63 -2.17 -4.59 -4.01
CA SER A 63 -2.79 -3.28 -4.27
C SER A 63 -1.85 -2.09 -4.03
N PRO A 64 -1.00 -2.07 -2.99
CA PRO A 64 -0.01 -1.02 -2.77
C PRO A 64 0.96 -0.86 -3.95
N LEU A 65 1.41 -1.97 -4.54
CA LEU A 65 2.36 -1.96 -5.65
C LEU A 65 1.72 -1.41 -6.92
N VAL A 66 0.47 -1.80 -7.18
CA VAL A 66 -0.33 -1.25 -8.29
C VAL A 66 -0.59 0.24 -8.10
N LEU A 67 -0.89 0.68 -6.87
CA LEU A 67 -1.09 2.10 -6.57
C LEU A 67 0.16 2.93 -6.91
N ILE A 68 1.36 2.45 -6.57
CA ILE A 68 2.62 3.11 -6.91
C ILE A 68 2.79 3.21 -8.43
N LEU A 69 2.52 2.13 -9.17
CA LEU A 69 2.62 2.13 -10.64
C LEU A 69 1.65 3.11 -11.28
N VAL A 70 0.39 3.13 -10.84
CA VAL A 70 -0.64 4.06 -11.34
C VAL A 70 -0.27 5.51 -11.05
N LEU A 71 0.19 5.81 -9.83
CA LEU A 71 0.63 7.16 -9.46
C LEU A 71 1.84 7.61 -10.29
N ASN A 72 2.83 6.75 -10.52
CA ASN A 72 3.98 7.09 -11.37
C ASN A 72 3.56 7.29 -12.83
N ALA A 73 2.70 6.43 -13.38
CA ALA A 73 2.19 6.58 -14.74
C ALA A 73 1.44 7.91 -14.92
N LEU A 74 0.58 8.28 -13.96
CA LEU A 74 -0.13 9.56 -13.94
C LEU A 74 0.82 10.75 -13.93
N ILE A 75 1.88 10.71 -13.11
CA ILE A 75 2.90 11.77 -13.07
C ILE A 75 3.61 11.87 -14.41
N ILE A 76 4.05 10.74 -14.97
CA ILE A 76 4.77 10.72 -16.24
C ILE A 76 3.91 11.38 -17.31
N ILE A 77 2.65 10.96 -17.45
CA ILE A 77 1.71 11.51 -18.43
C ILE A 77 1.50 13.01 -18.20
N LEU A 78 1.22 13.42 -16.97
CA LEU A 78 0.97 14.83 -16.63
C LEU A 78 2.21 15.72 -16.80
N SER A 79 3.41 15.16 -16.59
CA SER A 79 4.69 15.87 -16.80
C SER A 79 5.17 15.87 -18.25
N SER A 80 4.63 14.96 -19.07
CA SER A 80 4.96 14.84 -20.49
C SER A 80 4.12 15.75 -21.39
N VAL A 81 3.12 16.42 -20.83
CA VAL A 81 2.30 17.47 -21.45
C VAL A 81 2.84 18.82 -21.03
#